data_AF-A0A2S6B6P4-F1
#
_entry.id   AF-A0A2S6B6P4-F1
#
_cell.length_a   1.000
_cell.length_b   1.000
_cell.length_c   1.000
_cell.angle_alpha   90.00
_cell.angle_beta   90.00
_cell.angle_gamma   90.00
#
_symmetry.space_group_name_H-M   'P 1'
#
loop_
_entity.id
_entity.type
_entity.pdbx_description
1 polymer ?
#
loop_
_entity_poly.entity_id
_entity_poly.type
_entity_poly.pdbx_seq_one_letter_code
_entity_poly.pdbx_strand_id
1 'polypeptide(L)'
;MFDLYLIQRGERICGQHFAATPRLSKLEEGEPGSVLGTVVGNAAVLVIDNARTGEKNVAVVTLAPKGLQWRVIGTAVRGEWPGDSIIGGTWVLSDDRSEHALSALHDLKALPCRWPDETSNDEP
;
A
#
# COMPACT_ATOMS: atom_id res chain seq x y z
N MET A 1 -6.87 -1.16 -12.91
CA MET A 1 -6.80 0.08 -12.12
C MET A 1 -6.04 -0.25 -10.86
N PHE A 2 -5.17 0.64 -10.41
CA PHE A 2 -4.40 0.45 -9.19
C PHE A 2 -4.20 1.82 -8.54
N ASP A 3 -4.81 1.98 -7.38
CA ASP A 3 -4.85 3.22 -6.62
C ASP A 3 -4.17 3.00 -5.27
N LEU A 4 -3.39 3.99 -4.85
CA LEU A 4 -2.69 4.00 -3.58
C LEU A 4 -3.00 5.29 -2.84
N TYR A 5 -3.39 5.14 -1.57
CA TYR A 5 -3.58 6.26 -0.66
C TYR A 5 -2.52 6.15 0.42
N LEU A 6 -1.59 7.12 0.44
CA LEU A 6 -0.41 7.09 1.31
C LEU A 6 -0.37 8.36 2.17
N ILE A 7 -0.11 8.19 3.45
CA ILE A 7 0.19 9.26 4.40
C ILE A 7 1.58 9.02 4.96
N GLN A 8 2.39 10.06 4.95
CA GLN A 8 3.69 10.05 5.59
C GLN A 8 3.62 10.79 6.95
N ARG A 9 4.17 10.18 8.00
CA ARG A 9 4.39 10.78 9.31
C ARG A 9 5.85 10.57 9.72
N GLY A 10 6.66 11.61 9.61
CA GLY A 10 8.12 11.48 9.74
C GLY A 10 8.66 10.58 8.62
N GLU A 11 9.33 9.49 8.98
CA GLU A 11 9.83 8.49 8.01
C GLU A 11 8.80 7.39 7.73
N ARG A 12 7.75 7.26 8.54
CA ARG A 12 6.76 6.19 8.41
C ARG A 12 5.71 6.50 7.35
N ILE A 13 5.39 5.52 6.51
CA ILE A 13 4.27 5.56 5.57
C ILE A 13 3.19 4.60 6.05
N CYS A 14 1.96 5.13 6.14
CA CYS A 14 0.73 4.41 6.40
C CYS A 14 -0.17 4.57 5.18
N GLY A 15 -0.76 3.48 4.71
CA GLY A 15 -1.58 3.53 3.50
C GLY A 15 -2.58 2.40 3.35
N GLN A 16 -3.34 2.52 2.28
CA GLN A 16 -4.32 1.57 1.79
C GLN A 16 -4.27 1.50 0.26
N HIS A 17 -4.85 0.45 -0.32
CA HIS A 17 -4.78 0.21 -1.76
C HIS A 17 -6.09 -0.35 -2.31
N PHE A 18 -6.30 -0.07 -3.60
CA PHE A 18 -7.37 -0.66 -4.39
C PHE A 18 -6.80 -1.10 -5.74
N ALA A 19 -7.01 -2.35 -6.13
CA ALA A 19 -6.57 -2.88 -7.40
C ALA A 19 -7.67 -3.73 -8.05
N ALA A 20 -7.92 -3.49 -9.33
CA ALA A 20 -8.91 -4.24 -10.08
C ALA A 20 -8.45 -4.52 -11.50
N THR A 21 -8.74 -5.72 -12.01
CA THR A 21 -8.58 -6.05 -13.42
C THR A 21 -9.71 -5.47 -14.27
N PRO A 22 -9.57 -5.42 -15.61
CA PRO A 22 -10.66 -4.99 -16.48
C PRO A 22 -11.94 -5.79 -16.21
N ARG A 23 -13.08 -5.09 -16.27
CA ARG A 23 -14.43 -5.62 -15.98
C ARG A 23 -14.60 -6.17 -14.56
N LEU A 24 -13.73 -5.79 -13.61
CA LEU A 24 -13.79 -6.22 -12.22
C LEU A 24 -13.75 -7.76 -12.06
N SER A 25 -13.09 -8.45 -12.99
CA SER A 25 -12.96 -9.92 -12.94
C SER A 25 -12.12 -10.40 -11.76
N LYS A 26 -11.25 -9.54 -11.23
CA LYS A 26 -10.51 -9.70 -9.99
C LYS A 26 -10.45 -8.34 -9.28
N LEU A 27 -10.53 -8.41 -7.96
CA LEU A 27 -10.52 -7.27 -7.06
C LEU A 27 -9.59 -7.60 -5.89
N GLU A 28 -8.78 -6.63 -5.50
CA GLU A 28 -7.83 -6.72 -4.39
C GLU A 28 -7.85 -5.36 -3.69
N GLU A 29 -8.33 -5.37 -2.44
CA GLU A 29 -8.51 -4.18 -1.62
C GLU A 29 -7.84 -4.41 -0.29
N GLY A 30 -7.26 -3.35 0.26
CA GLY A 30 -6.71 -3.38 1.60
C GLY A 30 -7.13 -2.16 2.39
N GLU A 31 -7.51 -2.39 3.63
CA GLU A 31 -7.86 -1.37 4.63
C GLU A 31 -6.65 -0.49 5.00
N PRO A 32 -6.84 0.62 5.75
CA PRO A 32 -5.76 1.33 6.41
C PRO A 32 -4.78 0.40 7.13
N GLY A 33 -3.50 0.47 6.75
CA GLY A 33 -2.44 -0.40 7.29
C GLY A 33 -2.14 -1.63 6.43
N SER A 34 -2.88 -1.82 5.33
CA SER A 34 -2.50 -2.78 4.29
C SER A 34 -1.24 -2.35 3.53
N VAL A 35 -0.86 -1.08 3.59
CA VAL A 35 0.42 -0.57 3.08
C VAL A 35 1.18 0.09 4.23
N LEU A 36 2.35 -0.44 4.58
CA LEU A 36 3.23 0.11 5.61
C LEU A 36 4.64 0.24 5.07
N GLY A 37 5.40 1.23 5.52
CA GLY A 37 6.80 1.30 5.14
C GLY A 37 7.56 2.49 5.63
N THR A 38 8.75 2.70 5.08
CA THR A 38 9.64 3.78 5.51
C THR A 38 10.23 4.53 4.33
N VAL A 39 10.39 5.84 4.50
CA VAL A 39 11.00 6.77 3.54
C VAL A 39 12.51 6.82 3.77
N VAL A 40 13.26 6.71 2.67
CA VAL A 40 14.71 6.89 2.62
C VAL A 40 15.05 7.81 1.46
N GLY A 41 15.34 9.08 1.75
CA GLY A 41 15.59 10.09 0.73
C GLY A 41 14.34 10.39 -0.11
N ASN A 42 14.42 10.19 -1.42
CA ASN A 42 13.30 10.37 -2.35
C ASN A 42 12.55 9.06 -2.69
N ALA A 43 12.90 7.97 -2.02
CA ALA A 43 12.27 6.68 -2.18
C ALA A 43 11.64 6.21 -0.87
N ALA A 44 10.76 5.23 -0.95
CA ALA A 44 10.30 4.48 0.19
C ALA A 44 10.27 2.98 -0.11
N VAL A 45 10.50 2.18 0.93
CA VAL A 45 10.30 0.73 0.89
C VAL A 45 9.00 0.45 1.62
N LEU A 46 8.06 -0.17 0.90
CA LEU A 46 6.73 -0.47 1.38
C LEU A 46 6.52 -1.98 1.40
N VAL A 47 5.83 -2.45 2.44
CA VAL A 47 5.17 -3.74 2.48
C VAL A 47 3.69 -3.51 2.17
N ILE A 48 3.15 -4.29 1.24
CA ILE A 48 1.76 -4.25 0.85
C ILE A 48 1.13 -5.63 1.02
N ASP A 49 -0.02 -5.66 1.68
CA ASP A 49 -0.79 -6.87 1.95
C ASP A 49 -1.73 -7.18 0.78
N ASN A 50 -1.73 -8.42 0.31
CA ASN A 50 -2.77 -8.96 -0.56
C ASN A 50 -3.81 -9.65 0.31
N ALA A 51 -4.87 -8.93 0.68
CA ALA A 51 -5.92 -9.45 1.55
C ALA A 51 -6.61 -10.73 1.01
N ARG A 52 -6.54 -10.97 -0.30
CA ARG A 52 -7.13 -12.15 -0.94
C ARG A 52 -6.28 -13.41 -0.75
N THR A 53 -4.96 -13.28 -0.73
CA THR A 53 -4.05 -14.42 -0.65
C THR A 53 -3.29 -14.53 0.67
N GLY A 54 -3.27 -13.46 1.47
CA GLY A 54 -2.41 -13.30 2.64
C GLY A 54 -0.94 -13.02 2.28
N GLU A 55 -0.62 -12.85 1.00
CA GLU A 55 0.74 -12.55 0.54
C GLU A 55 1.12 -11.11 0.94
N LYS A 56 2.34 -10.92 1.44
CA LYS A 56 2.89 -9.58 1.68
C LYS A 56 4.03 -9.34 0.72
N ASN A 57 3.85 -8.39 -0.19
CA ASN A 57 4.85 -8.01 -1.17
C ASN A 57 5.66 -6.81 -0.71
N VAL A 58 6.93 -6.77 -1.10
CA VAL A 58 7.83 -5.64 -0.85
C VAL A 58 7.93 -4.84 -2.14
N ALA A 59 7.59 -3.57 -2.06
CA ALA A 59 7.67 -2.62 -3.15
C ALA A 59 8.63 -1.48 -2.83
N VAL A 60 9.31 -1.00 -3.86
CA VAL A 60 10.01 0.28 -3.82
C VAL A 60 9.16 1.29 -4.56
N VAL A 61 8.93 2.42 -3.92
CA VAL A 61 8.31 3.59 -4.53
C VAL A 61 9.31 4.72 -4.59
N THR A 62 9.48 5.32 -5.77
CA THR A 62 10.36 6.49 -5.94
C THR A 62 9.53 7.66 -6.42
N LEU A 63 9.63 8.79 -5.72
CA LEU A 63 9.00 10.01 -6.17
C LEU A 63 9.83 10.61 -7.32
N ALA A 64 9.20 10.76 -8.48
CA ALA A 64 9.79 11.35 -9.67
C ALA A 64 8.94 12.55 -10.15
N PRO A 65 9.47 13.44 -11.00
CA PRO A 65 8.73 14.61 -11.48
C PRO A 65 7.41 14.29 -12.20
N LYS A 66 7.29 13.09 -12.78
CA LYS A 66 6.11 12.64 -13.54
C LYS A 66 5.13 11.79 -12.71
N GLY A 67 5.38 11.65 -11.41
CA GLY A 67 4.56 10.83 -10.51
C GLY A 67 5.39 9.83 -9.72
N LEU A 68 4.70 8.87 -9.11
CA LEU A 68 5.27 7.87 -8.23
C LEU A 68 5.58 6.60 -9.02
N GLN A 69 6.85 6.21 -9.05
CA GLN A 69 7.31 4.98 -9.70
C GLN A 69 7.19 3.83 -8.70
N TRP A 70 6.25 2.93 -8.93
CA TRP A 70 6.03 1.74 -8.12
C TRP A 70 6.68 0.51 -8.76
N ARG A 71 7.37 -0.29 -7.96
CA ARG A 71 7.90 -1.59 -8.39
C ARG A 71 7.94 -2.57 -7.24
N VAL A 72 7.25 -3.71 -7.38
CA VAL A 72 7.44 -4.86 -6.50
C VAL A 72 8.81 -5.47 -6.74
N ILE A 73 9.58 -5.68 -5.67
CA ILE A 73 10.95 -6.20 -5.70
C ILE A 73 11.08 -7.58 -5.07
N GLY A 74 10.04 -8.07 -4.42
CA GLY A 74 10.01 -9.40 -3.84
C GLY A 74 8.79 -9.61 -2.95
N THR A 75 8.77 -10.76 -2.30
CA THR A 75 7.70 -11.20 -1.40
C THR A 75 8.29 -11.42 -0.02
N ALA A 76 7.79 -10.71 0.99
CA ALA A 76 8.21 -10.86 2.39
C ALA A 76 7.50 -12.03 3.06
N VAL A 77 6.21 -12.21 2.78
CA VAL A 77 5.40 -13.32 3.30
C VAL A 77 4.68 -13.96 2.13
N ARG A 78 4.88 -15.26 1.95
CA ARG A 78 4.19 -16.03 0.92
C ARG A 78 2.71 -16.13 1.27
N GLY A 79 1.84 -15.96 0.28
CA GLY A 79 0.40 -16.15 0.46
C GLY A 79 0.04 -17.59 0.83
N GLU A 80 -1.00 -17.72 1.66
CA GLU A 80 -1.59 -18.99 2.06
C GLU A 80 -2.41 -19.60 0.90
N TRP A 81 -3.08 -18.73 0.14
CA TRP A 81 -3.99 -19.14 -0.92
C TRP A 81 -3.37 -18.92 -2.31
N PRO A 82 -3.55 -19.87 -3.24
CA PRO A 82 -3.08 -19.71 -4.60
C PRO A 82 -3.84 -18.58 -5.31
N GLY A 83 -3.13 -17.74 -6.03
CA GLY A 83 -3.72 -16.73 -6.90
C GLY A 83 -2.72 -15.66 -7.31
N ASP A 84 -2.89 -15.13 -8.53
CA ASP A 84 -2.02 -14.04 -9.01
C ASP A 84 -2.38 -12.73 -8.31
N SER A 85 -1.38 -12.05 -7.76
CA SER A 85 -1.53 -10.72 -7.19
C SER A 85 -1.69 -9.66 -8.29
N ILE A 86 -2.64 -8.72 -8.11
CA ILE A 86 -2.83 -7.61 -9.05
C ILE A 86 -1.77 -6.52 -8.82
N ILE A 87 -1.34 -6.35 -7.57
CA ILE A 87 -0.36 -5.33 -7.13
C ILE A 87 1.10 -5.68 -7.46
N GLY A 88 1.37 -6.91 -7.91
CA GLY A 88 2.72 -7.45 -8.22
C GLY A 88 3.49 -6.78 -9.36
N GLY A 89 2.94 -5.74 -10.00
CA GLY A 89 3.50 -5.11 -11.20
C GLY A 89 4.50 -3.97 -10.98
N THR A 90 4.97 -3.40 -12.09
CA THR A 90 5.65 -2.10 -12.15
C THR A 90 4.69 -1.08 -12.73
N TRP A 91 4.52 0.05 -12.04
CA TRP A 91 3.53 1.08 -12.42
C TRP A 91 4.14 2.47 -12.30
N VAL A 92 3.65 3.40 -13.12
CA VAL A 92 3.84 4.84 -12.92
C VAL A 92 2.49 5.39 -12.51
N LEU A 93 2.39 5.87 -11.28
CA LEU A 93 1.15 6.39 -10.69
C LEU A 93 1.18 7.91 -10.75
N SER A 94 0.10 8.51 -11.22
CA SER A 94 -0.12 9.95 -11.17
C SER A 94 -0.80 10.36 -9.87
N ASP A 95 -0.55 11.60 -9.44
CA ASP A 95 -1.32 12.22 -8.36
C ASP A 95 -2.80 12.34 -8.78
N ASP A 96 -3.72 11.84 -7.95
CA ASP A 96 -5.16 12.01 -8.12
C ASP A 96 -5.70 12.99 -7.09
N ARG A 97 -6.36 14.04 -7.58
CA ARG A 97 -6.97 15.11 -6.78
C ARG A 97 -8.49 15.15 -6.91
N SER A 98 -9.08 14.07 -7.40
CA SER A 98 -10.53 13.88 -7.39
C SER A 98 -11.08 13.99 -5.96
N GLU A 99 -12.35 14.40 -5.84
CA GLU A 99 -13.02 14.46 -4.53
C GLU A 99 -13.01 13.11 -3.81
N HIS A 100 -13.13 12.02 -4.59
CA HIS A 100 -13.05 10.66 -4.07
C HIS A 100 -11.68 10.37 -3.45
N ALA A 101 -10.59 10.70 -4.15
CA ALA A 101 -9.25 10.47 -3.65
C ALA A 101 -8.93 11.31 -2.40
N LEU A 102 -9.40 12.56 -2.38
CA LEU A 102 -9.26 13.45 -1.23
C LEU A 102 -10.06 12.95 -0.01
N SER A 103 -11.26 12.42 -0.22
CA SER A 103 -12.06 11.79 0.85
C SER A 103 -11.35 10.56 1.41
N ALA A 104 -10.87 9.66 0.56
CA ALA A 104 -10.15 8.46 0.99
C ALA A 104 -8.87 8.81 1.79
N LEU A 105 -8.13 9.85 1.38
CA LEU A 105 -6.98 10.36 2.14
C LEU A 105 -7.39 10.99 3.48
N HIS A 106 -8.54 11.66 3.54
CA HIS A 106 -9.06 12.20 4.80
C HIS A 106 -9.40 11.08 5.79
N ASP A 107 -10.07 10.03 5.33
CA ASP A 107 -10.47 8.91 6.17
C ASP A 107 -9.25 8.13 6.67
N LEU A 108 -8.27 7.92 5.79
CA LEU A 108 -6.98 7.33 6.15
C LEU A 108 -6.21 8.18 7.19
N LYS A 109 -6.38 9.51 7.21
CA LYS A 109 -5.77 10.38 8.24
C LYS A 109 -6.43 10.17 9.61
N ALA A 110 -7.73 9.92 9.62
CA ALA A 110 -8.52 9.71 10.84
C ALA A 110 -8.31 8.32 11.45
N LEU A 111 -8.01 7.31 10.63
CA LEU A 111 -7.76 5.93 11.08
C LEU A 111 -6.24 5.65 11.14
N PRO A 112 -5.62 5.67 12.34
CA PRO A 112 -4.20 5.38 12.43
C PRO A 112 -3.90 3.93 12.04
N CYS A 113 -2.95 3.73 11.13
CA CYS A 113 -2.36 2.41 10.93
C CYS A 113 -1.80 1.90 12.24
N ARG A 114 -1.99 0.60 12.52
CA ARG A 114 -1.33 -0.08 13.63
C ARG A 114 0.02 -0.60 13.16
N TRP A 115 1.08 -0.13 13.79
CA TRP A 115 2.41 -0.63 13.48
C TRP A 115 2.75 -1.85 14.34
N PRO A 116 3.44 -2.86 13.80
CA PRO A 116 3.82 -4.05 14.58
C PRO A 116 4.68 -3.75 15.81
N ASP A 117 5.42 -2.65 15.81
CA ASP A 117 6.25 -2.21 16.93
C ASP A 117 5.50 -1.30 17.93
N GLU A 118 4.28 -0.89 17.62
CA GLU A 118 3.40 -0.19 18.57
C GLU A 118 2.68 -1.17 19.52
N THR A 119 2.65 -2.46 19.18
CA THR A 119 2.14 -3.50 20.07
C THR A 119 3.26 -4.04 20.96
N SER A 120 3.63 -3.27 21.99
CA SER A 120 4.25 -3.84 23.20
C SER A 120 3.86 -3.00 24.41
N ASN A 121 2.92 -3.49 25.22
CA ASN A 121 2.88 -3.33 26.69
C ASN A 121 1.64 -3.93 27.38
N ASP A 122 0.72 -4.58 26.68
CA ASP A 122 -0.36 -5.35 27.33
C ASP A 122 -0.14 -6.86 27.15
N GLU A 123 0.79 -7.41 27.93
CA GLU A 123 0.72 -8.80 28.38
C GLU A 123 0.44 -8.77 29.89
N PRO A 124 -0.66 -9.39 30.39
CA PRO A 124 -0.94 -9.47 31.82
C PRO A 124 -0.01 -10.42 32.58
#